data_AF-A0A9X1YLK3-F1
#
_entry.id   AF-A0A9X1YLK3-F1
#
_cell.length_a   1.000
_cell.length_b   1.000
_cell.length_c   1.000
_cell.angle_alpha   90.00
_cell.angle_beta   90.00
_cell.angle_gamma   90.00
#
_symmetry.space_group_name_H-M   'P 1'
#
loop_
_entity.id
_entity.type
_entity.pdbx_description
1 polymer ?
#
loop_
_entity_poly.entity_id
_entity_poly.type
_entity_poly.pdbx_seq_one_letter_code
_entity_poly.pdbx_strand_id
1 'polypeptide(L)'
;MNQISSEQWKQLGRDSFDARLIAIIRRNHPEQAAKMDFASVVGAFHRQAAKAQHYGLTDEHSAATFVYTAWLMGEEFDTRIPAIAQILNDKRMKAIEKAKALANFSRLVFRTLSGGAPRSAA
;
A
#
# COMPACT_ATOMS: atom_id res chain seq x y z
N MET A 1 1.10 19.92 33.37
CA MET A 1 0.65 18.92 32.38
C MET A 1 0.95 19.47 31.00
N ASN A 2 1.83 18.85 30.23
CA ASN A 2 2.10 19.28 28.85
C ASN A 2 0.92 18.85 27.97
N GLN A 3 0.17 19.82 27.42
CA GLN A 3 -0.85 19.54 26.42
C GLN A 3 -0.18 19.25 25.08
N ILE A 4 -0.47 18.09 24.51
CA ILE A 4 0.00 17.69 23.18
C ILE A 4 -0.80 18.48 22.13
N SER A 5 -0.11 19.18 21.23
CA SER A 5 -0.74 19.96 20.16
C SER A 5 -1.34 19.08 19.06
N SER A 6 -2.26 19.62 18.26
CA SER A 6 -2.85 18.89 17.12
C SER A 6 -1.80 18.39 16.11
N GLU A 7 -0.75 19.18 15.88
CA GLU A 7 0.37 18.78 15.01
C GLU A 7 1.22 17.65 15.61
N GLN A 8 1.43 17.66 16.93
CA GLN A 8 2.11 16.56 17.62
C GLN A 8 1.28 15.27 17.57
N TRP A 9 -0.05 15.34 17.67
CA TRP A 9 -0.93 14.18 17.47
C TRP A 9 -0.86 13.61 16.05
N LYS A 10 -0.87 14.48 15.03
CA LYS A 10 -0.70 14.04 13.63
C LYS A 10 0.66 13.39 13.40
N GLN A 11 1.72 13.91 14.02
CA GLN A 11 3.05 13.32 13.91
C GLN A 11 3.10 11.94 14.56
N LEU A 12 2.59 11.80 15.79
CA LEU A 12 2.50 10.51 16.48
C LEU A 12 1.67 9.47 15.69
N GLY A 13 0.58 9.91 15.06
CA GLY A 13 -0.21 9.06 14.16
C GLY A 13 0.57 8.58 12.94
N ARG A 14 1.34 9.47 12.31
CA ARG A 14 2.22 9.13 11.17
C ARG A 14 3.33 8.16 11.58
N ASP A 15 4.04 8.43 12.67
CA ASP A 15 5.11 7.57 13.16
C ASP A 15 4.58 6.16 13.49
N SER A 16 3.38 6.10 14.07
CA SER A 16 2.69 4.83 14.37
C SER A 16 2.28 4.07 13.11
N PHE A 17 1.80 4.77 12.08
CA PHE A 17 1.46 4.19 10.79
C PHE A 17 2.71 3.63 10.08
N ASP A 18 3.78 4.42 10.02
CA ASP A 18 5.04 4.03 9.38
C ASP A 18 5.63 2.79 10.05
N ALA A 19 5.69 2.77 11.38
CA ALA A 19 6.19 1.62 12.14
C ALA A 19 5.41 0.34 11.83
N ARG A 20 4.07 0.42 11.74
CA ARG A 20 3.21 -0.72 11.39
C ARG A 20 3.44 -1.20 9.96
N LEU A 21 3.54 -0.29 9.01
CA LEU A 21 3.78 -0.64 7.61
C LEU A 21 5.16 -1.27 7.42
N ILE A 22 6.20 -0.72 8.06
CA ILE A 22 7.56 -1.29 8.08
C ILE A 22 7.54 -2.70 8.68
N ALA A 23 6.82 -2.91 9.78
CA ALA A 23 6.69 -4.22 10.39
C ALA A 23 6.02 -5.24 9.44
N ILE A 24 5.00 -4.83 8.70
CA ILE A 24 4.34 -5.67 7.68
C ILE A 24 5.33 -6.04 6.56
N ILE A 25 6.10 -5.06 6.06
CA ILE A 25 7.10 -5.30 5.01
C ILE A 25 8.18 -6.26 5.50
N ARG A 26 8.75 -6.02 6.69
CA ARG A 26 9.77 -6.90 7.28
C ARG A 26 9.28 -8.33 7.47
N ARG A 27 8.02 -8.50 7.89
CA ARG A 27 7.42 -9.82 8.10
C ARG A 27 7.20 -10.58 6.79
N ASN A 28 6.74 -9.91 5.74
CA ASN A 28 6.35 -10.56 4.48
C ASN A 28 7.49 -10.65 3.46
N HIS A 29 8.47 -9.74 3.54
CA HIS A 29 9.57 -9.59 2.58
C HIS A 29 10.91 -9.34 3.32
N PRO A 30 11.35 -10.29 4.17
CA PRO A 30 12.50 -10.08 5.07
C PRO A 30 13.80 -9.77 4.31
N GLU A 31 14.05 -10.44 3.18
CA GLU A 31 15.29 -10.24 2.40
C GLU A 31 15.35 -8.87 1.73
N GLN A 32 14.23 -8.37 1.21
CA GLN A 32 14.13 -7.04 0.61
C GLN A 32 14.23 -5.98 1.71
N ALA A 33 13.51 -6.17 2.81
CA ALA A 33 13.51 -5.26 3.94
C ALA A 33 14.90 -5.11 4.59
N ALA A 34 15.70 -6.18 4.63
CA ALA A 34 17.06 -6.14 5.17
C ALA A 34 18.03 -5.24 4.37
N LYS A 35 17.73 -4.96 3.10
CA LYS A 35 18.55 -4.14 2.21
C LYS A 35 18.07 -2.68 2.13
N MET A 36 16.96 -2.36 2.77
CA MET A 36 16.33 -1.04 2.67
C MET A 36 16.74 -0.12 3.82
N ASP A 37 17.01 1.13 3.48
CA ASP A 37 16.93 2.23 4.43
C ASP A 37 15.47 2.68 4.55
N PHE A 38 14.82 2.34 5.66
CA PHE A 38 13.43 2.76 5.88
C PHE A 38 13.29 4.26 6.14
N ALA A 39 14.33 4.92 6.68
CA ALA A 39 14.28 6.37 6.89
C ALA A 39 14.16 7.11 5.55
N SER A 40 14.83 6.61 4.50
CA SER A 40 14.73 7.21 3.16
C SER A 40 13.42 6.91 2.42
N VAL A 41 12.66 5.87 2.83
CA VAL A 41 11.41 5.49 2.13
C VAL A 41 10.12 5.95 2.82
N VAL A 42 10.17 6.37 4.09
CA VAL A 42 9.01 6.92 4.80
C VAL A 42 8.38 8.10 4.05
N GLY A 43 9.21 8.97 3.46
CA GLY A 43 8.70 10.07 2.64
C GLY A 43 7.86 9.59 1.45
N ALA A 44 8.20 8.45 0.84
CA ALA A 44 7.39 7.84 -0.21
C ALA A 44 6.09 7.25 0.36
N PHE A 45 6.12 6.61 1.54
CA PHE A 45 4.91 6.11 2.19
C PHE A 45 3.90 7.22 2.45
N HIS A 46 4.35 8.39 2.91
CA HIS A 46 3.46 9.54 3.15
C HIS A 46 2.85 10.07 1.86
N ARG A 47 3.65 10.20 0.78
CA ARG A 47 3.12 10.61 -0.54
C ARG A 47 2.06 9.62 -1.06
N GLN A 48 2.33 8.33 -0.92
CA GLN A 48 1.40 7.29 -1.37
C GLN A 48 0.14 7.23 -0.49
N ALA A 49 0.26 7.47 0.82
CA ALA A 49 -0.90 7.58 1.71
C ALA A 49 -1.77 8.79 1.36
N ALA A 50 -1.16 9.93 1.00
CA ALA A 50 -1.89 11.09 0.50
C ALA A 50 -2.57 10.79 -0.85
N LYS A 51 -1.89 10.08 -1.76
CA LYS A 51 -2.46 9.62 -3.04
C LYS A 51 -3.67 8.70 -2.83
N ALA A 52 -3.59 7.80 -1.85
CA ALA A 52 -4.68 6.90 -1.47
C ALA A 52 -5.97 7.65 -1.05
N GLN A 53 -5.83 8.79 -0.37
CA GLN A 53 -6.98 9.63 0.02
C GLN A 53 -7.76 10.16 -1.19
N HIS A 54 -7.08 10.49 -2.29
CA HIS A 54 -7.75 10.93 -3.53
C HIS A 54 -8.64 9.83 -4.15
N TYR A 55 -8.36 8.56 -3.86
CA TYR A 55 -9.18 7.42 -4.27
C TYR A 55 -10.28 7.05 -3.27
N GLY A 56 -10.41 7.82 -2.18
CA GLY A 56 -11.36 7.59 -1.09
C GLY A 56 -10.89 6.57 -0.05
N LEU A 57 -9.62 6.17 -0.06
CA LEU A 57 -9.01 5.23 0.89
C LEU A 57 -8.58 5.99 2.16
N THR A 58 -9.55 6.31 3.00
CA THR A 58 -9.37 7.25 4.13
C THR A 58 -9.14 6.55 5.47
N ASP A 59 -9.45 5.26 5.58
CA ASP A 59 -9.13 4.46 6.76
C ASP A 59 -7.70 3.90 6.68
N GLU A 60 -7.13 3.61 7.85
CA GLU A 60 -5.74 3.19 7.94
C GLU A 60 -5.44 1.90 7.15
N HIS A 61 -6.35 0.93 7.18
CA HIS A 61 -6.14 -0.36 6.51
C HIS A 61 -6.16 -0.21 4.98
N SER A 62 -7.09 0.57 4.43
CA SER A 62 -7.15 0.82 2.99
C SER A 62 -5.96 1.66 2.50
N ALA A 63 -5.55 2.68 3.26
CA ALA A 63 -4.35 3.46 2.97
C ALA A 63 -3.08 2.58 3.02
N ALA A 64 -2.90 1.78 4.08
CA ALA A 64 -1.76 0.87 4.20
C ALA A 64 -1.70 -0.14 3.04
N THR A 65 -2.85 -0.64 2.60
CA THR A 65 -2.92 -1.55 1.45
C THR A 65 -2.44 -0.87 0.18
N PHE A 66 -2.87 0.37 -0.08
CA PHE A 66 -2.42 1.14 -1.23
C PHE A 66 -0.91 1.39 -1.18
N VAL A 67 -0.38 1.86 -0.06
CA VAL A 67 1.06 2.13 0.09
C VAL A 67 1.88 0.85 -0.08
N TYR A 68 1.43 -0.26 0.50
CA TYR A 68 2.07 -1.57 0.35
C TYR A 68 2.08 -2.04 -1.11
N THR A 69 0.98 -1.87 -1.84
CA THR A 69 0.92 -2.18 -3.27
C THR A 69 1.84 -1.28 -4.09
N ALA A 70 1.91 0.02 -3.79
CA ALA A 70 2.88 0.94 -4.41
C ALA A 70 4.32 0.52 -4.14
N TRP A 71 4.64 0.10 -2.92
CA TRP A 71 5.97 -0.40 -2.58
C TRP A 71 6.32 -1.67 -3.38
N LEU A 72 5.35 -2.56 -3.60
CA LEU A 72 5.54 -3.79 -4.38
C LEU A 72 5.63 -3.57 -5.89
N MET A 73 4.86 -2.63 -6.43
CA MET A 73 4.64 -2.49 -7.89
C MET A 73 5.24 -1.22 -8.49
N GLY A 74 5.78 -0.34 -7.63
CA GLY A 74 6.26 1.00 -7.99
C GLY A 74 5.24 2.10 -7.69
N GLU A 75 5.73 3.31 -7.46
CA GLU A 75 4.95 4.49 -7.02
C GLU A 75 3.81 4.91 -7.98
N GLU A 76 3.87 4.49 -9.24
CA GLU A 76 2.90 4.83 -10.29
C GLU A 76 2.05 3.63 -10.74
N PHE A 77 1.95 2.58 -9.91
CA PHE A 77 1.15 1.39 -10.22
C PHE A 77 -0.32 1.71 -10.52
N ASP A 78 -0.87 2.72 -9.85
CA ASP A 78 -2.24 3.17 -9.92
C ASP A 78 -2.61 3.84 -11.25
N THR A 79 -1.62 4.40 -11.96
CA THR A 79 -1.79 5.01 -13.28
C THR A 79 -1.29 4.11 -14.40
N ARG A 80 -0.22 3.33 -14.15
CA ARG A 80 0.42 2.47 -15.16
C ARG A 80 -0.28 1.14 -15.38
N ILE A 81 -1.09 0.66 -14.44
CA ILE A 81 -1.83 -0.60 -14.55
C ILE A 81 -3.32 -0.30 -14.76
N PRO A 82 -3.85 -0.42 -16.00
CA PRO A 82 -5.22 0.00 -16.33
C PRO A 82 -6.31 -0.64 -15.46
N ALA A 83 -6.15 -1.94 -15.14
CA ALA A 83 -7.10 -2.66 -14.29
C ALA A 83 -7.17 -2.07 -12.87
N ILE A 84 -6.03 -1.62 -12.32
CA ILE A 84 -5.98 -0.96 -11.01
C ILE A 84 -6.60 0.43 -11.08
N ALA A 85 -6.25 1.20 -12.12
CA ALA A 85 -6.83 2.52 -12.35
C ALA A 85 -8.36 2.45 -12.39
N GLN A 86 -8.92 1.44 -13.08
CA GLN A 86 -10.36 1.23 -13.15
C GLN A 86 -10.98 0.94 -11.77
N ILE A 87 -10.37 0.05 -10.97
CA ILE A 87 -10.84 -0.28 -9.61
C ILE A 87 -10.82 0.97 -8.71
N LEU A 88 -9.72 1.71 -8.74
CA LEU A 88 -9.52 2.89 -7.88
C LEU A 88 -10.48 4.03 -8.24
N ASN A 89 -10.83 4.18 -9.51
CA ASN A 89 -11.74 5.23 -9.98
C ASN A 89 -13.22 4.82 -9.98
N ASP A 90 -13.58 3.56 -9.68
CA ASP A 90 -14.98 3.16 -9.60
C ASP A 90 -15.66 3.80 -8.36
N LYS A 91 -16.56 4.74 -8.62
CA LYS A 91 -17.32 5.48 -7.60
C LYS A 91 -18.36 4.62 -6.88
N ARG A 92 -18.72 3.46 -7.43
CA ARG A 92 -19.69 2.54 -6.84
C ARG A 92 -19.04 1.63 -5.79
N MET A 93 -17.71 1.49 -5.82
CA MET A 93 -16.96 0.67 -4.87
C MET A 93 -16.64 1.45 -3.60
N LYS A 94 -16.88 0.82 -2.44
CA LYS A 94 -16.45 1.32 -1.13
C LYS A 94 -14.94 1.18 -0.97
N ALA A 95 -14.34 2.00 -0.09
CA ALA A 95 -12.90 1.99 0.18
C ALA A 95 -12.35 0.59 0.52
N ILE A 96 -13.07 -0.15 1.37
CA ILE A 96 -12.70 -1.52 1.76
C ILE A 96 -12.71 -2.51 0.59
N GLU A 97 -13.62 -2.33 -0.37
CA GLU A 97 -13.72 -3.19 -1.55
C GLU A 97 -12.56 -2.92 -2.51
N LYS A 98 -12.20 -1.64 -2.69
CA LYS A 98 -11.01 -1.23 -3.45
C LYS A 98 -9.74 -1.81 -2.83
N ALA A 99 -9.56 -1.66 -1.51
CA ALA A 99 -8.41 -2.23 -0.81
C ALA A 99 -8.33 -3.76 -0.95
N LYS A 100 -9.46 -4.46 -0.80
CA LYS A 100 -9.52 -5.91 -1.01
C LYS A 100 -9.12 -6.30 -2.44
N ALA A 101 -9.59 -5.55 -3.44
CA ALA A 101 -9.24 -5.77 -4.83
C ALA A 101 -7.75 -5.54 -5.10
N LEU A 102 -7.15 -4.47 -4.56
CA LEU A 102 -5.70 -4.21 -4.63
C LEU A 102 -4.86 -5.33 -4.02
N ALA A 103 -5.25 -5.80 -2.83
CA ALA A 103 -4.56 -6.89 -2.15
C ALA A 103 -4.63 -8.19 -2.97
N ASN A 104 -5.80 -8.49 -3.54
CA ASN A 104 -5.99 -9.66 -4.39
C ASN A 104 -5.20 -9.57 -5.69
N PHE A 105 -5.19 -8.41 -6.33
CA PHE A 105 -4.39 -8.16 -7.53
C PHE A 105 -2.91 -8.37 -7.25
N SER A 106 -2.41 -7.82 -6.13
CA SER A 106 -1.02 -7.98 -5.70
C SER A 106 -0.64 -9.45 -5.54
N ARG A 107 -1.46 -10.21 -4.79
CA ARG A 107 -1.23 -11.66 -4.62
C ARG A 107 -1.26 -12.43 -5.95
N LEU A 108 -2.16 -12.07 -6.87
CA LEU A 108 -2.26 -12.72 -8.16
C LEU A 108 -0.99 -12.50 -8.98
N VAL A 109 -0.53 -11.25 -9.12
CA VAL A 109 0.68 -10.90 -9.86
C VAL A 109 1.89 -11.68 -9.34
N PHE A 110 2.14 -11.64 -8.02
CA PHE A 110 3.29 -12.35 -7.45
C PHE A 110 3.17 -13.86 -7.59
N ARG A 111 1.96 -14.44 -7.48
CA ARG A 111 1.77 -15.88 -7.73
C ARG A 111 2.08 -16.25 -9.18
N THR A 112 1.63 -15.45 -10.13
CA THR A 112 1.89 -15.68 -11.56
C THR A 112 3.39 -15.59 -11.86
N LEU A 113 4.07 -14.56 -11.34
CA LEU A 113 5.51 -14.35 -11.53
C LEU A 113 6.38 -15.42 -10.85
N SER A 114 5.94 -15.96 -9.70
CA SER A 114 6.67 -17.01 -8.96
C SER A 114 6.50 -18.43 -9.52
N GLY A 115 5.82 -18.62 -10.66
CA GLY A 115 5.77 -19.93 -11.35
C GLY A 115 4.38 -20.46 -11.70
N GLY A 116 3.41 -19.59 -11.99
CA GLY A 116 2.04 -19.99 -12.34
C GLY A 116 1.65 -19.66 -13.78
N ALA A 117 2.36 -20.16 -14.78
CA ALA A 117 1.71 -20.35 -16.08
C ALA A 117 0.65 -21.44 -15.88
N PRO A 118 -0.66 -21.22 -16.15
CA PRO A 118 -1.55 -22.34 -16.32
C PRO A 118 -0.96 -23.17 -17.46
N ARG A 119 -0.52 -24.38 -17.15
CA ARG A 119 -0.26 -25.38 -18.18
C ARG A 119 -1.55 -25.48 -18.97
N SER A 120 -1.54 -24.93 -20.19
CA SER A 120 -2.57 -25.16 -21.18
C SER A 120 -2.64 -26.66 -21.38
N ALA A 121 -3.67 -27.31 -20.83
CA ALA A 121 -4.00 -28.67 -21.19
C ALA A 121 -4.55 -28.62 -22.62
N ALA A 122 -3.70 -28.99 -23.57
CA ALA A 122 -4.12 -29.52 -24.86
C ALA A 122 -4.48 -31.00 -24.69
#